data_AF-A0A847HND6-F1
#
_entry.id   AF-A0A847HND6-F1
#
_cell.length_a   1.000
_cell.length_b   1.000
_cell.length_c   1.000
_cell.angle_alpha   90.00
_cell.angle_beta   90.00
_cell.angle_gamma   90.00
#
_symmetry.space_group_name_H-M   'P 1'
#
loop_
_entity.id
_entity.type
_entity.pdbx_description
1 polymer ?
#
loop_
_entity_poly.entity_id
_entity_poly.type
_entity_poly.pdbx_seq_one_letter_code
_entity_poly.pdbx_strand_id
1 'polypeptide(L)'
;MNILLSIFLLPQLLIMYISFHLHLFALPMIKELMQKIPPDAATALNANIVVRIAGAFAGAIDAFYGFWFIAIPVFALVSQVLVYFLKKQSEAVAKVGVLLIMTFFATLAFISLSAQMMTLIMVTANYTR
;
A
#
# COMPACT_ATOMS: atom_id res chain seq x y z
N MET A 1 21.89 18.52 -1.69
CA MET A 1 20.93 17.52 -2.23
C MET A 1 20.28 18.15 -3.45
N ASN A 2 20.42 17.57 -4.66
CA ASN A 2 19.94 18.20 -5.90
C ASN A 2 18.43 18.47 -5.83
N ILE A 3 18.02 19.72 -6.06
CA ILE A 3 16.63 20.17 -6.02
C ILE A 3 15.71 19.27 -6.87
N LEU A 4 16.20 18.84 -8.03
CA LEU A 4 15.50 17.89 -8.92
C LEU A 4 15.07 16.60 -8.21
N LEU A 5 15.97 15.99 -7.44
CA LEU A 5 15.67 14.75 -6.70
C LEU A 5 14.58 14.97 -5.65
N SER A 6 14.58 16.14 -5.01
CA SER A 6 13.56 16.49 -4.02
C SER A 6 12.19 16.67 -4.67
N ILE A 7 12.13 17.27 -5.87
CA ILE A 7 10.90 17.45 -6.65
C ILE A 7 10.30 16.10 -7.07
N PHE A 8 11.13 15.11 -7.42
CA PHE A 8 10.62 13.79 -7.79
C PHE A 8 10.24 12.91 -6.60
N LEU A 9 10.87 13.11 -5.44
CA LEU A 9 10.70 12.26 -4.27
C LEU A 9 9.53 12.72 -3.38
N LEU A 10 9.28 14.02 -3.30
CA LEU A 10 8.22 14.61 -2.46
C LEU A 10 6.80 14.14 -2.85
N PRO A 11 6.42 14.05 -4.14
CA PRO A 11 5.13 13.46 -4.53
C PRO A 11 4.99 12.00 -4.11
N GLN A 12 6.06 11.20 -4.20
CA GLN A 12 6.02 9.79 -3.80
C GLN A 12 5.81 9.64 -2.30
N LEU A 13 6.50 10.46 -1.49
CA LEU A 13 6.27 10.54 -0.06
C LEU A 13 4.84 10.95 0.29
N LEU A 14 4.29 11.95 -0.42
CA LEU A 14 2.92 12.41 -0.21
C LEU A 14 1.91 11.30 -0.55
N ILE A 15 2.09 10.60 -1.68
CA ILE A 15 1.22 9.48 -2.08
C ILE A 15 1.26 8.39 -1.02
N MET A 16 2.45 7.99 -0.57
CA MET A 16 2.57 6.95 0.47
C MET A 16 1.94 7.41 1.79
N TYR A 17 2.17 8.65 2.21
CA TYR A 17 1.61 9.20 3.44
C TYR A 17 0.09 9.21 3.41
N ILE A 18 -0.51 9.78 2.36
CA ILE A 18 -1.98 9.83 2.21
C ILE A 18 -2.55 8.41 2.11
N SER A 19 -1.91 7.55 1.31
CA SER A 19 -2.35 6.16 1.15
C SER A 19 -2.37 5.44 2.49
N PHE A 20 -1.30 5.55 3.27
CA PHE A 20 -1.21 4.93 4.58
C PHE A 20 -2.33 5.38 5.52
N HIS A 21 -2.58 6.69 5.61
CA HIS A 21 -3.64 7.23 6.47
C HIS A 21 -5.02 6.76 6.01
N LEU A 22 -5.30 6.78 4.71
CA LEU A 22 -6.59 6.33 4.19
C LEU A 22 -6.80 4.82 4.36
N HIS A 23 -5.75 4.00 4.34
CA HIS A 23 -5.87 2.57 4.67
C HIS A 23 -6.31 2.35 6.11
N LEU A 24 -5.86 3.17 7.06
CA LEU A 24 -6.29 3.08 8.47
C LEU A 24 -7.80 3.31 8.63
N PHE A 25 -8.45 4.03 7.71
CA PHE A 25 -9.89 4.22 7.70
C PHE A 25 -10.63 3.20 6.83
N ALA A 26 -10.13 2.93 5.62
CA ALA A 26 -10.82 2.08 4.65
C ALA A 26 -10.91 0.63 5.11
N LEU A 27 -9.82 0.06 5.62
CA LEU A 27 -9.76 -1.35 6.04
C LEU A 27 -10.79 -1.72 7.12
N PRO A 28 -10.87 -1.02 8.28
CA PRO A 28 -11.86 -1.36 9.29
C PRO A 28 -13.30 -1.16 8.79
N MET A 29 -13.54 -0.12 7.99
CA MET A 29 -14.87 0.15 7.44
C MET A 29 -15.33 -0.93 6.46
N ILE A 30 -14.46 -1.39 5.55
CA ILE A 30 -14.76 -2.51 4.64
C ILE A 30 -15.09 -3.76 5.46
N LYS A 31 -14.28 -4.07 6.48
CA LYS A 31 -14.48 -5.24 7.34
C LYS A 31 -15.82 -5.19 8.05
N GLU A 32 -16.19 -4.03 8.60
CA GLU A 32 -17.46 -3.85 9.32
C GLU A 32 -18.66 -3.96 8.37
N LEU A 33 -18.62 -3.31 7.21
CA LEU A 33 -19.74 -3.33 6.26
C LEU A 33 -19.91 -4.72 5.63
N MET A 34 -18.82 -5.42 5.32
CA MET A 34 -18.86 -6.79 4.78
C MET A 34 -19.51 -7.80 5.74
N GLN A 35 -19.51 -7.53 7.06
CA GLN A 35 -20.17 -8.39 8.04
C GLN A 35 -21.69 -8.16 8.12
N LYS A 36 -22.17 -7.02 7.63
CA LYS A 36 -23.58 -6.61 7.74
C LYS A 36 -24.38 -6.80 6.45
N ILE A 37 -23.72 -7.10 5.33
CA ILE A 37 -24.39 -7.38 4.06
C ILE A 37 -24.97 -8.81 4.02
N PRO A 38 -26.06 -9.05 3.25
CA PRO A 38 -26.62 -10.39 3.08
C PRO A 38 -25.60 -11.40 2.51
N PRO A 39 -25.67 -12.70 2.88
CA PRO A 39 -24.72 -13.72 2.46
C PRO A 39 -24.58 -13.86 0.93
N ASP A 40 -25.68 -13.69 0.21
CA ASP A 40 -25.73 -13.82 -1.25
C ASP A 40 -24.93 -12.69 -1.93
N ALA A 41 -25.08 -11.47 -1.44
CA ALA A 41 -24.32 -10.30 -1.89
C ALA A 41 -22.84 -10.40 -1.49
N ALA A 42 -22.54 -10.92 -0.30
CA ALA A 42 -21.17 -11.15 0.15
C ALA A 42 -20.44 -12.18 -0.74
N THR A 43 -21.13 -13.24 -1.15
CA THR A 43 -20.57 -14.27 -2.04
C THR A 43 -20.26 -13.70 -3.42
N ALA A 44 -21.17 -12.89 -3.98
CA ALA A 44 -20.95 -12.21 -5.26
C ALA A 44 -19.78 -11.20 -5.20
N LEU A 45 -19.66 -10.45 -4.10
CA LEU A 45 -18.57 -9.50 -3.88
C LEU A 45 -17.22 -10.20 -3.74
N ASN A 46 -17.15 -11.30 -2.98
CA ASN A 46 -15.91 -12.07 -2.82
C ASN A 46 -15.43 -12.73 -4.13
N ALA A 47 -16.31 -12.96 -5.09
CA ALA A 47 -15.92 -13.41 -6.43
C ALA A 47 -15.29 -12.29 -7.29
N ASN A 48 -15.53 -11.02 -6.95
CA ASN A 48 -15.02 -9.87 -7.71
C ASN A 48 -13.50 -9.73 -7.52
N ILE A 49 -12.78 -9.56 -8.63
CA ILE A 49 -11.31 -9.45 -8.63
C ILE A 49 -10.82 -8.24 -7.80
N VAL A 50 -11.55 -7.13 -7.79
CA VAL A 50 -11.19 -5.92 -7.04
C VAL A 50 -11.22 -6.21 -5.54
N VAL A 51 -12.27 -6.87 -5.06
CA VAL A 51 -12.44 -7.25 -3.65
C VAL A 51 -11.37 -8.27 -3.24
N ARG A 52 -11.02 -9.20 -4.12
CA ARG A 52 -9.93 -10.16 -3.86
C ARG A 52 -8.57 -9.48 -3.75
N ILE A 53 -8.26 -8.53 -4.64
CA ILE A 53 -7.03 -7.74 -4.59
C ILE A 53 -7.00 -6.92 -3.28
N ALA A 54 -8.10 -6.24 -2.96
CA ALA A 54 -8.25 -5.49 -1.72
C ALA A 54 -8.06 -6.39 -0.48
N GLY A 55 -8.64 -7.58 -0.48
CA GLY A 55 -8.47 -8.57 0.59
C GLY A 55 -7.01 -9.06 0.73
N ALA A 56 -6.32 -9.29 -0.38
CA ALA A 56 -4.90 -9.66 -0.36
C ALA A 56 -4.02 -8.55 0.23
N PHE A 57 -4.25 -7.30 -0.18
CA PHE A 57 -3.55 -6.15 0.41
C PHE A 57 -3.89 -5.94 1.88
N ALA A 58 -5.15 -6.09 2.26
CA ALA A 58 -5.59 -6.00 3.65
C ALA A 58 -4.86 -7.03 4.53
N GLY A 59 -4.82 -8.28 4.09
CA GLY A 59 -4.08 -9.34 4.80
C GLY A 59 -2.58 -9.08 4.89
N ALA A 60 -1.97 -8.55 3.83
CA ALA A 60 -0.56 -8.16 3.84
C ALA A 60 -0.29 -7.01 4.84
N ILE A 61 -1.18 -6.02 4.89
CA ILE A 61 -1.09 -4.89 5.83
C ILE A 61 -1.28 -5.36 7.27
N ASP A 62 -2.27 -6.21 7.54
CA ASP A 62 -2.51 -6.79 8.87
C ASP A 62 -1.31 -7.62 9.33
N ALA A 63 -0.72 -8.44 8.45
CA ALA A 63 0.50 -9.19 8.74
C ALA A 63 1.69 -8.25 9.00
N PHE A 64 1.86 -7.20 8.20
CA PHE A 64 2.91 -6.21 8.40
C PHE A 64 2.76 -5.50 9.74
N TYR A 65 1.55 -5.09 10.13
CA TYR A 65 1.30 -4.50 11.44
C TYR A 65 1.43 -5.52 12.58
N GLY A 66 1.07 -6.78 12.38
CA GLY A 66 1.27 -7.84 13.39
C GLY A 66 2.75 -8.12 13.67
N PHE A 67 3.61 -7.98 12.65
CA PHE A 67 5.05 -8.25 12.72
C PHE A 67 5.91 -7.01 12.49
N TRP A 68 5.40 -5.81 12.77
CA TRP A 68 6.05 -4.55 12.42
C TRP A 68 7.47 -4.43 13.02
N PHE A 69 7.65 -4.96 14.23
CA PHE A 69 8.91 -4.97 14.96
C PHE A 69 9.99 -5.87 14.33
N ILE A 70 9.60 -6.82 13.48
CA ILE A 70 10.52 -7.66 12.68
C ILE A 70 10.63 -7.09 11.26
N ALA A 71 9.49 -6.75 10.66
CA ALA A 71 9.42 -6.30 9.28
C ALA A 71 10.22 -5.00 9.04
N ILE A 72 10.13 -4.02 9.95
CA ILE A 72 10.87 -2.75 9.82
C ILE A 72 12.39 -2.97 9.90
N PRO A 73 12.96 -3.67 10.91
CA PRO A 73 14.39 -3.95 10.94
C PRO A 73 14.89 -4.74 9.73
N VAL A 74 14.16 -5.77 9.31
CA VAL A 74 14.54 -6.57 8.13
C VAL A 74 14.55 -5.70 6.87
N PHE A 75 13.52 -4.88 6.66
CA PHE A 75 13.45 -3.97 5.53
C PHE A 75 14.56 -2.91 5.55
N ALA A 76 14.89 -2.37 6.72
CA ALA A 76 15.99 -1.41 6.90
C ALA A 76 17.34 -2.04 6.55
N LEU A 77 17.58 -3.27 7.01
CA LEU A 77 18.82 -4.00 6.73
C LEU A 77 18.97 -4.32 5.24
N VAL A 78 17.91 -4.81 4.59
CA VAL A 78 17.91 -5.11 3.14
C VAL A 78 18.14 -3.83 2.34
N SER A 79 17.41 -2.76 2.67
CA SER A 79 17.57 -1.46 2.01
C SER A 79 18.98 -0.89 2.18
N GLN A 80 19.57 -1.03 3.37
CA GLN A 80 20.93 -0.56 3.65
C GLN A 80 21.98 -1.33 2.84
N VAL A 81 21.87 -2.66 2.78
CA VAL A 81 22.76 -3.51 1.96
C VAL A 81 22.64 -3.15 0.48
N LEU A 82 21.42 -2.99 -0.02
CA LEU A 82 21.18 -2.59 -1.41
C LEU A 82 21.81 -1.24 -1.73
N VAL A 83 21.58 -0.22 -0.89
CA VAL A 83 22.16 1.12 -1.06
C VAL A 83 23.69 1.06 -1.00
N TYR A 84 24.27 0.25 -0.11
CA TYR A 84 25.72 0.06 -0.04
C TYR A 84 26.30 -0.47 -1.36
N PHE A 85 25.68 -1.49 -1.96
CA PHE A 85 26.11 -2.01 -3.26
C PHE A 85 25.95 -1.00 -4.39
N LEU A 86 24.85 -0.24 -4.43
CA LEU A 86 24.65 0.80 -5.44
C LEU A 86 25.66 1.95 -5.30
N LYS A 87 25.99 2.35 -4.06
CA LYS A 87 27.01 3.38 -3.80
C LYS A 87 28.40 2.96 -4.22
N LYS A 88 28.73 1.66 -4.20
CA LYS A 88 30.01 1.15 -4.75
C LYS A 88 30.16 1.39 -6.24
N GLN A 89 29.06 1.43 -7.00
CA GLN A 89 29.11 1.70 -8.44
C GLN A 89 29.21 3.20 -8.73
N SER A 90 28.29 3.99 -8.19
CA SER A 90 28.29 5.45 -8.34
C SER A 90 27.28 6.10 -7.41
N GLU A 91 27.58 7.31 -6.94
CA GLU A 91 26.64 8.11 -6.14
C GLU A 91 25.37 8.46 -6.91
N ALA A 92 25.45 8.65 -8.23
CA ALA A 92 24.28 8.92 -9.07
C ALA A 92 23.36 7.69 -9.18
N VAL A 93 23.93 6.50 -9.34
CA VAL A 93 23.19 5.23 -9.40
C VAL A 93 22.47 4.96 -8.09
N ALA A 94 23.14 5.16 -6.95
CA ALA A 94 22.50 5.02 -5.64
C ALA A 94 21.29 5.94 -5.46
N LYS A 95 21.39 7.21 -5.89
CA LYS A 95 20.29 8.17 -5.80
C LYS A 95 19.10 7.77 -6.68
N VAL A 96 19.34 7.36 -7.92
CA VAL A 96 18.29 6.88 -8.83
C VAL A 96 17.65 5.60 -8.31
N GLY A 97 18.45 4.68 -7.76
CA GLY A 97 17.94 3.45 -7.15
C GLY A 97 17.00 3.71 -5.98
N VAL A 98 17.35 4.63 -5.08
CA VAL A 98 16.45 5.06 -3.99
C VAL A 98 15.15 5.65 -4.55
N LEU A 99 15.22 6.52 -5.56
CA LEU A 99 14.03 7.08 -6.18
C LEU A 99 13.12 6.01 -6.81
N LEU A 100 13.70 5.00 -7.47
CA LEU A 100 12.97 3.87 -8.04
C LEU A 100 12.24 3.06 -6.97
N ILE A 101 12.91 2.75 -5.86
CA ILE A 101 12.32 2.03 -4.73
C ILE A 101 11.14 2.83 -4.16
N MET A 102 11.32 4.13 -3.95
CA MET A 102 10.27 5.01 -3.43
C MET A 102 9.08 5.11 -4.39
N THR A 103 9.34 5.23 -5.69
CA THR A 103 8.29 5.27 -6.73
C THR A 103 7.53 3.94 -6.78
N PHE A 104 8.22 2.82 -6.64
CA PHE A 104 7.60 1.50 -6.60
C PHE A 104 6.66 1.36 -5.40
N PHE A 105 7.12 1.73 -4.19
CA PHE A 105 6.28 1.69 -2.99
C PHE A 105 5.09 2.66 -3.05
N ALA A 106 5.30 3.87 -3.57
CA ALA A 106 4.21 4.82 -3.79
C ALA A 106 3.16 4.27 -4.77
N THR A 107 3.61 3.64 -5.86
CA THR A 107 2.71 3.02 -6.85
C THR A 107 1.91 1.86 -6.23
N LEU A 108 2.58 1.00 -5.47
CA LEU A 108 1.91 -0.10 -4.76
C LEU A 108 0.88 0.43 -3.75
N ALA A 109 1.24 1.45 -2.96
CA ALA A 109 0.35 2.07 -2.00
C ALA A 109 -0.89 2.68 -2.68
N PHE A 110 -0.69 3.33 -3.83
CA PHE A 110 -1.77 3.91 -4.62
C PHE A 110 -2.70 2.84 -5.21
N ILE A 111 -2.16 1.76 -5.79
CA ILE A 111 -2.95 0.65 -6.31
C ILE A 111 -3.75 -0.03 -5.20
N SER A 112 -3.09 -0.31 -4.07
CA SER A 112 -3.73 -0.88 -2.88
C SER A 112 -4.90 -0.01 -2.43
N LEU A 113 -4.68 1.30 -2.24
CA LEU A 113 -5.73 2.22 -1.81
C LEU A 113 -6.88 2.26 -2.83
N SER A 114 -6.58 2.30 -4.12
CA SER A 114 -7.58 2.33 -5.18
C SER A 114 -8.50 1.09 -5.13
N ALA A 115 -7.92 -0.09 -4.89
CA ALA A 115 -8.68 -1.32 -4.71
C ALA A 115 -9.55 -1.28 -3.44
N GLN A 116 -9.02 -0.76 -2.32
CA GLN A 116 -9.79 -0.61 -1.08
C GLN A 116 -10.96 0.36 -1.26
N MET A 117 -10.72 1.54 -1.85
CA MET A 117 -11.77 2.54 -2.07
C MET A 117 -12.87 2.04 -3.01
N MET A 118 -12.50 1.33 -4.08
CA MET A 118 -13.47 0.72 -4.98
C MET A 118 -14.29 -0.38 -4.26
N THR A 119 -13.63 -1.21 -3.45
CA THR A 119 -14.30 -2.21 -2.61
C THR A 119 -15.29 -1.54 -1.66
N LEU A 120 -14.90 -0.45 -1.01
CA LEU A 120 -15.78 0.30 -0.13
C LEU A 120 -17.04 0.80 -0.85
N ILE A 121 -16.90 1.34 -2.06
CA ILE A 121 -18.04 1.79 -2.87
C ILE A 121 -18.97 0.60 -3.19
N MET A 122 -18.40 -0.53 -3.62
CA MET A 122 -19.17 -1.73 -3.95
C MET A 122 -19.92 -2.29 -2.73
N VAL A 123 -19.29 -2.34 -1.56
CA VAL A 123 -19.91 -2.84 -0.33
C VAL A 123 -20.98 -1.86 0.15
N THR A 124 -20.73 -0.55 0.12
CA THR A 124 -21.70 0.48 0.52
C THR A 124 -22.96 0.44 -0.35
N ALA A 125 -22.80 0.25 -1.67
CA ALA A 125 -23.93 0.14 -2.59
C ALA A 125 -24.81 -1.10 -2.36
N ASN A 126 -24.26 -2.16 -1.76
CA ASN A 126 -25.01 -3.36 -1.38
C ASN A 126 -25.51 -3.33 0.06
N TYR A 127 -25.05 -2.39 0.89
CA TYR A 127 -25.53 -2.19 2.25
C TYR A 127 -26.81 -1.35 2.31
N THR A 128 -27.02 -0.44 1.36
CA THR A 128 -28.20 0.42 1.27
C THR A 128 -29.40 -0.21 0.52
N ARG A 129 -29.25 -1.44 0.02
CA ARG A 129 -30.30 -2.24 -0.61
C ARG A 129 -30.83 -3.28 0.37
#